data_AF-A0A7C3U635-F1
#
_entry.id   AF-A0A7C3U635-F1
#
_cell.length_a   1.000
_cell.length_b   1.000
_cell.length_c   1.000
_cell.angle_alpha   90.00
_cell.angle_beta   90.00
_cell.angle_gamma   90.00
#
_symmetry.space_group_name_H-M   'P 1'
#
loop_
_entity.id
_entity.type
_entity.pdbx_description
1 polymer ?
#
loop_
_entity_poly.entity_id
_entity_poly.type
_entity_poly.pdbx_seq_one_letter_code
_entity_poly.pdbx_strand_id
1 'polypeptide(L)'
;MTGIAEYLECERQRINRALQSFFASERPVAEGVHPLAHEVFEIVADFTLGPGKRLRPILMIAGYHAVGGRDDNAILTASCCLELTQTMLLI
;
A
#
# COMPACT_ATOMS: atom_id res chain seq x y z
N MET A 1 22.46 13.90 -5.33
CA MET A 1 22.16 12.70 -4.52
C MET A 1 21.00 13.05 -3.61
N THR A 2 19.82 12.51 -3.88
CA THR A 2 18.64 12.64 -3.01
C THR A 2 19.00 12.08 -1.63
N GLY A 3 18.68 12.81 -0.56
CA GLY A 3 18.96 12.33 0.80
C GLY A 3 18.09 11.12 1.13
N ILE A 4 18.55 10.23 2.02
CA ILE A 4 17.76 9.04 2.41
C ILE A 4 16.37 9.42 2.95
N ALA A 5 16.27 10.48 3.73
CA ALA A 5 15.00 10.97 4.27
C ALA A 5 14.03 11.41 3.17
N GLU A 6 14.54 12.04 2.11
CA GLU A 6 13.76 12.49 0.97
C GLU A 6 13.28 11.29 0.13
N TYR A 7 14.14 10.29 -0.09
CA TYR A 7 13.75 9.03 -0.73
C TYR A 7 12.62 8.31 0.03
N LEU A 8 12.77 8.16 1.35
CA LEU A 8 11.76 7.52 2.19
C LEU A 8 10.41 8.24 2.10
N GLU A 9 10.41 9.58 2.10
CA GLU A 9 9.18 10.37 2.01
C GLU A 9 8.54 10.27 0.62
N CYS A 10 9.32 10.32 -0.46
CA CYS A 10 8.82 10.15 -1.83
C CYS A 10 8.13 8.79 -2.01
N GLU A 11 8.78 7.71 -1.59
CA GLU A 11 8.21 6.37 -1.69
C GLU A 11 6.99 6.20 -0.78
N ARG A 12 7.04 6.72 0.46
CA ARG A 12 5.88 6.70 1.37
C ARG A 12 4.65 7.35 0.73
N GLN A 13 4.81 8.51 0.09
CA GLN A 13 3.72 9.19 -0.60
C GLN A 13 3.24 8.40 -1.82
N ARG A 14 4.15 7.81 -2.59
CA ARG A 14 3.82 6.98 -3.76
C ARG A 14 3.01 5.75 -3.36
N ILE A 15 3.41 5.05 -2.31
CA ILE A 15 2.71 3.89 -1.75
C ILE A 15 1.34 4.28 -1.21
N ASN A 16 1.25 5.39 -0.44
CA ASN A 16 -0.04 5.86 0.07
C ASN A 16 -1.03 6.17 -1.05
N ARG A 17 -0.58 6.84 -2.13
CA ARG A 17 -1.43 7.09 -3.29
C ARG A 17 -1.90 5.80 -3.96
N ALA A 18 -1.01 4.83 -4.12
CA ALA A 18 -1.36 3.53 -4.73
C ALA A 18 -2.39 2.75 -3.88
N LEU A 19 -2.21 2.73 -2.56
CA LEU A 19 -3.18 2.11 -1.64
C LEU A 19 -4.53 2.84 -1.67
N GLN A 20 -4.54 4.17 -1.68
CA GLN A 20 -5.77 4.96 -1.81
C GLN A 20 -6.51 4.64 -3.11
N SER A 21 -5.80 4.58 -4.24
CA SER A 21 -6.39 4.19 -5.52
C SER A 21 -6.95 2.78 -5.51
N PHE A 22 -6.26 1.82 -4.89
CA PHE A 22 -6.73 0.45 -4.74
C PHE A 22 -8.02 0.37 -3.90
N PHE A 23 -8.06 0.98 -2.71
CA PHE A 23 -9.29 0.97 -1.91
C PHE A 23 -10.44 1.72 -2.59
N ALA A 24 -10.16 2.78 -3.35
CA ALA A 24 -11.17 3.46 -4.14
C ALA A 24 -11.74 2.59 -5.26
N SER A 25 -10.93 1.75 -5.91
CA SER A 25 -11.41 0.85 -6.97
C SER A 25 -12.17 -0.36 -6.44
N GLU A 26 -11.82 -0.87 -5.25
CA GLU A 26 -12.47 -2.05 -4.65
C GLU A 26 -13.75 -1.71 -3.86
N ARG A 27 -13.93 -0.45 -3.45
CA ARG A 27 -15.10 -0.01 -2.67
C ARG A 27 -16.45 -0.39 -3.31
N PRO A 28 -16.69 -0.15 -4.62
CA PRO A 28 -17.96 -0.54 -5.25
C PRO A 28 -18.21 -2.05 -5.23
N VAL A 29 -17.15 -2.86 -5.21
CA VAL A 29 -17.26 -4.33 -5.10
C VAL A 29 -17.81 -4.70 -3.74
N ALA A 30 -17.29 -4.11 -2.66
CA ALA A 30 -17.79 -4.36 -1.30
C ALA A 30 -19.24 -3.87 -1.11
N GLU A 31 -19.59 -2.71 -1.67
CA GLU A 31 -20.96 -2.17 -1.68
C GLU A 31 -21.95 -3.10 -2.39
N GLY A 32 -21.54 -3.73 -3.49
CA GLY A 32 -22.36 -4.67 -4.26
C GLY A 32 -22.59 -6.02 -3.60
N VAL A 33 -21.83 -6.38 -2.56
CA VAL A 33 -21.92 -7.69 -1.88
C VAL A 33 -23.01 -7.66 -0.79
N HIS A 34 -22.86 -6.80 0.21
CA HIS A 34 -23.76 -6.69 1.36
C HIS A 34 -23.42 -5.43 2.20
N PRO A 35 -24.39 -4.76 2.87
CA PRO A 35 -24.10 -3.61 3.72
C PRO A 35 -23.01 -3.84 4.78
N LEU A 36 -23.02 -5.01 5.45
CA LEU A 36 -21.96 -5.38 6.40
C LEU A 36 -20.59 -5.57 5.73
N ALA A 37 -20.53 -6.02 4.48
CA ALA A 37 -19.26 -6.18 3.77
C ALA A 37 -18.65 -4.80 3.47
N HIS A 38 -19.47 -3.82 3.09
CA HIS A 38 -19.05 -2.44 2.96
C HIS A 38 -18.53 -1.88 4.28
N GLU A 39 -19.25 -2.07 5.38
CA GLU A 39 -18.84 -1.56 6.70
C GLU A 39 -17.48 -2.14 7.16
N VAL A 40 -17.28 -3.45 6.99
CA VAL A 40 -15.99 -4.11 7.27
C VAL A 40 -14.89 -3.60 6.34
N PHE A 41 -15.20 -3.41 5.06
CA PHE A 41 -14.24 -2.89 4.08
C PHE A 41 -13.74 -1.49 4.46
N GLU A 42 -14.64 -0.59 4.88
CA GLU A 42 -14.26 0.76 5.32
C GLU A 42 -13.33 0.72 6.54
N ILE A 43 -13.62 -0.13 7.53
CA ILE A 43 -12.77 -0.28 8.73
C ILE A 43 -11.36 -0.75 8.34
N VAL A 44 -11.26 -1.73 7.44
CA VAL A 44 -9.97 -2.25 6.96
C VAL A 44 -9.22 -1.21 6.13
N ALA A 45 -9.94 -0.46 5.30
CA ALA A 45 -9.38 0.63 4.50
C ALA A 45 -8.81 1.73 5.41
N ASP A 46 -9.58 2.19 6.39
CA ASP A 46 -9.16 3.21 7.35
C ASP A 46 -7.96 2.76 8.17
N PHE A 47 -7.97 1.51 8.65
CA PHE A 47 -6.83 0.94 9.38
C PHE A 47 -5.57 0.90 8.51
N THR A 48 -5.69 0.44 7.26
CA THR A 48 -4.55 0.32 6.34
C THR A 48 -4.02 1.68 5.92
N LEU A 49 -4.91 2.64 5.62
CA LEU A 49 -4.57 3.99 5.14
C LEU A 49 -4.15 4.93 6.27
N GLY A 50 -4.35 4.53 7.53
CA GLY A 50 -3.90 5.24 8.72
C GLY A 50 -2.39 5.52 8.77
N PRO A 51 -1.92 6.20 9.83
CA PRO A 51 -0.53 6.63 9.93
C PRO A 51 0.42 5.43 9.98
N GLY A 52 1.26 5.30 8.96
CA GLY A 52 2.28 4.27 8.85
C GLY A 52 3.56 4.81 8.24
N LYS A 53 4.71 4.28 8.69
CA LYS A 53 6.02 4.63 8.12
C LYS A 53 6.24 4.01 6.74
N ARG A 54 5.44 3.00 6.37
CA ARG A 54 5.55 2.23 5.11
C ARG A 54 6.94 1.63 4.87
N LEU A 55 7.69 1.32 5.94
CA LEU A 55 9.06 0.81 5.80
C LEU A 55 9.16 -0.51 5.05
N ARG A 56 8.19 -1.43 5.25
CA ARG A 56 8.19 -2.74 4.58
C ARG A 56 8.10 -2.60 3.05
N PRO A 57 7.09 -1.91 2.49
CA PRO A 57 7.02 -1.69 1.05
C PRO A 57 8.22 -0.89 0.51
N ILE A 58 8.71 0.13 1.24
CA ILE A 58 9.89 0.89 0.81
C ILE A 58 11.14 -0.01 0.72
N LEU A 59 11.37 -0.87 1.70
CA LEU A 59 12.49 -1.82 1.68
C LEU A 59 12.36 -2.86 0.55
N MET A 60 11.13 -3.27 0.23
CA MET A 60 10.87 -4.15 -0.90
C MET A 60 11.21 -3.48 -2.24
N ILE A 61 10.79 -2.22 -2.43
CA ILE A 61 11.12 -1.41 -3.62
C ILE A 61 12.64 -1.22 -3.74
N ALA A 62 13.29 -0.78 -2.65
CA ALA A 62 14.72 -0.55 -2.63
C ALA A 62 15.51 -1.84 -2.93
N GLY A 63 15.09 -2.97 -2.34
CA GLY A 63 15.70 -4.28 -2.59
C GLY A 63 15.54 -4.72 -4.05
N TYR A 64 14.36 -4.54 -4.64
CA TYR A 64 14.10 -4.85 -6.05
C TYR A 64 14.97 -4.02 -6.99
N HIS A 65 15.10 -2.72 -6.76
CA HIS A 65 15.98 -1.85 -7.55
C HIS A 65 17.46 -2.19 -7.35
N ALA A 66 17.87 -2.54 -6.13
CA ALA A 66 19.26 -2.89 -5.82
C ALA A 66 19.76 -4.13 -6.58
N VAL A 67 18.85 -5.04 -6.95
CA VAL A 67 19.17 -6.22 -7.77
C VAL A 67 18.89 -6.03 -9.27
N GLY A 68 18.65 -4.79 -9.71
CA GLY A 68 18.49 -4.43 -11.12
C GLY A 68 17.06 -4.51 -11.66
N GLY A 69 16.05 -4.62 -10.79
CA GLY A 69 14.65 -4.53 -11.17
C GLY A 69 14.27 -3.17 -11.78
N ARG A 70 13.34 -3.17 -12.74
CA ARG A 70 12.98 -1.97 -13.52
C ARG A 70 11.48 -1.76 -13.73
N ASP A 71 10.65 -2.74 -13.39
CA ASP A 71 9.20 -2.59 -13.49
C ASP A 71 8.65 -1.93 -12.24
N ASP A 72 8.62 -0.59 -12.30
CA ASP A 72 8.19 0.28 -11.22
C ASP A 72 6.71 0.13 -10.86
N ASN A 73 5.86 -0.27 -11.79
CA ASN A 73 4.44 -0.50 -11.52
C ASN A 73 4.26 -1.84 -10.84
N ALA A 74 4.91 -2.90 -11.35
CA ALA A 74 4.83 -4.23 -10.75
C ALA A 74 5.34 -4.24 -9.30
N ILE A 75 6.49 -3.61 -9.04
CA ILE A 75 7.04 -3.58 -7.67
C ILE A 75 6.17 -2.75 -6.73
N LEU A 76 5.57 -1.66 -7.20
CA LEU A 76 4.65 -0.86 -6.40
C LEU A 76 3.40 -1.66 -6.03
N THR A 77 2.81 -2.39 -6.97
CA THR A 77 1.67 -3.28 -6.71
C THR A 77 2.04 -4.37 -5.71
N ALA A 78 3.15 -5.08 -5.93
CA ALA A 78 3.61 -6.13 -5.02
C ALA A 78 3.88 -5.58 -3.60
N SER A 79 4.43 -4.38 -3.51
CA SER A 79 4.67 -3.68 -2.23
C SER A 79 3.37 -3.29 -1.53
N CYS A 80 2.33 -2.88 -2.27
CA CYS A 80 1.00 -2.65 -1.70
C CYS A 80 0.39 -3.95 -1.15
N CYS A 81 0.53 -5.08 -1.85
CA CYS A 81 0.10 -6.39 -1.36
C CYS A 81 0.79 -6.79 -0.05
N LEU A 82 2.07 -6.45 0.11
CA LEU A 82 2.81 -6.67 1.36
C LEU A 82 2.21 -5.86 2.51
N GLU A 83 1.79 -4.61 2.26
CA GLU A 83 1.14 -3.78 3.28
C GLU A 83 -0.26 -4.32 3.66
N LEU A 84 -1.04 -4.82 2.68
CA LEU A 84 -2.33 -5.47 2.94
C LEU A 84 -2.16 -6.76 3.77
N THR A 85 -1.13 -7.56 3.45
CA THR A 85 -0.76 -8.74 4.25
C THR A 85 -0.41 -8.33 5.68
N GLN A 86 0.33 -7.24 5.86
CA GLN A 86 0.64 -6.72 7.19
C GLN A 86 -0.60 -6.28 7.95
N THR A 87 -1.59 -5.66 7.29
CA THR A 87 -2.89 -5.33 7.92
C THR A 87 -3.56 -6.60 8.46
N MET A 88 -3.64 -7.65 7.64
CA MET A 88 -4.21 -8.94 8.06
C MET A 88 -3.47 -9.57 9.24
N LEU A 89 -2.17 -9.33 9.39
CA LEU A 89 -1.38 -9.86 10.51
C LEU A 89 -1.55 -9.07 11.83
N LEU A 90 -2.11 -7.86 11.78
CA LEU A 90 -2.29 -7.00 12.96
C LEU A 90 -3.71 -7.05 13.53
N ILE A 91 -4.68 -7.52 12.73
CA ILE A 91 -6.10 -7.67 13.08
C ILE A 91 -6.34 -9.14 13.42
#